data_AF-A0A2W5SQU9-F1
#
_entry.id   AF-A0A2W5SQU9-F1
#
_cell.length_a   1.000
_cell.length_b   1.000
_cell.length_c   1.000
_cell.angle_alpha   90.00
_cell.angle_beta   90.00
_cell.angle_gamma   90.00
#
_symmetry.space_group_name_H-M   'P 1'
#
loop_
_entity.id
_entity.type
_entity.pdbx_description
1 polymer ?
#
loop_
_entity_poly.entity_id
_entity_poly.type
_entity_poly.pdbx_seq_one_letter_code
_entity_poly.pdbx_strand_id
1 'polypeptide(L)'
;MLDGKQGEAVREAIAYQRQVGEFWGAERFVPITNAHMMGDIEVMGDGGLGFLRGACEKRAHCRVPITTNARCFDFAFAGKLGQDLGEAEKEKTIIRALQDMNVITTDTCINYQTVYQPHLGEHVAWGDTGTVIYANSVFGARSNFEGGPAALAAAITGRTPEYGFHLDKHRKGTLVVRLEARLDDLADWGAVGKIVGEKHQNYYAVPVFTSVKRTPLADELKHLGAALASYGSMAMFHMVGVTPEAPTLEVALGGNRPVDEIVITDADIERVYASYDLKDRSCNLVVFSGPQLSLIEFKLLAEKFAGSKVHPGTQV
;
A
#
# COMPACT_ATOMS: atom_id res chain seq x y z
N MET A 1 -1.30 30.35 -3.46
CA MET A 1 -1.63 29.12 -4.22
C MET A 1 -3.03 29.26 -4.82
N LEU A 2 -4.09 29.35 -3.99
CA LEU A 2 -5.47 29.57 -4.49
C LEU A 2 -5.65 30.89 -5.27
N ASP A 3 -4.86 31.91 -4.95
CA ASP A 3 -4.81 33.20 -5.65
C ASP A 3 -4.12 33.14 -7.03
N GLY A 4 -3.64 31.97 -7.47
CA GLY A 4 -3.07 31.76 -8.80
C GLY A 4 -1.64 32.25 -9.00
N LYS A 5 -1.02 32.90 -8.01
CA LYS A 5 0.36 33.45 -8.14
C LYS A 5 1.45 32.41 -8.37
N GLN A 6 1.16 31.13 -8.16
CA GLN A 6 2.10 30.00 -8.35
C GLN A 6 1.80 29.19 -9.62
N GLY A 7 0.98 29.73 -10.54
CA GLY A 7 0.58 29.06 -11.76
C GLY A 7 -0.76 28.34 -11.64
N GLU A 8 -1.35 28.07 -12.80
CA GLU A 8 -2.70 27.50 -12.90
C GLU A 8 -2.78 26.06 -12.39
N ALA A 9 -1.81 25.22 -12.75
CA ALA A 9 -1.73 23.83 -12.27
C ALA A 9 -1.71 23.76 -10.73
N VAL A 10 -0.92 24.62 -10.07
CA VAL A 10 -0.85 24.67 -8.60
C VAL A 10 -2.16 25.15 -7.99
N ARG A 11 -2.83 26.13 -8.63
CA ARG A 11 -4.14 26.63 -8.19
C ARG A 11 -5.21 25.54 -8.25
N GLU A 12 -5.27 24.79 -9.34
CA GLU A 12 -6.20 23.68 -9.52
C GLU A 12 -5.91 22.54 -8.53
N ALA A 13 -4.65 22.15 -8.39
CA ALA A 13 -4.23 21.10 -7.45
C ALA A 13 -4.61 21.43 -6.00
N ILE A 14 -4.36 22.67 -5.54
CA ILE A 14 -4.74 23.06 -4.17
C ILE A 14 -6.25 23.20 -3.99
N ALA A 15 -6.98 23.59 -5.04
CA ALA A 15 -8.44 23.65 -4.99
C ALA A 15 -9.04 22.24 -4.90
N TYR A 16 -8.52 21.28 -5.65
CA TYR A 16 -8.89 19.87 -5.53
C TYR A 16 -8.62 19.33 -4.12
N GLN A 17 -7.42 19.54 -3.61
CA GLN A 17 -7.07 19.10 -2.26
C GLN A 17 -7.93 19.76 -1.18
N ARG A 18 -8.34 21.03 -1.36
CA ARG A 18 -9.30 21.67 -0.47
C ARG A 18 -10.66 20.98 -0.48
N GLN A 19 -11.17 20.54 -1.63
CA GLN A 19 -12.42 19.78 -1.71
C GLN A 19 -12.30 18.43 -1.00
N VAL A 20 -11.17 17.73 -1.15
CA VAL A 20 -10.89 16.49 -0.40
C VAL A 20 -10.89 16.76 1.11
N GLY A 21 -10.22 17.83 1.55
CA GLY A 21 -10.20 18.24 2.95
C GLY A 21 -11.58 18.60 3.49
N GLU A 22 -12.39 19.36 2.75
CA GLU A 22 -13.75 19.71 3.12
C GLU A 22 -14.65 18.46 3.25
N PHE A 23 -14.51 17.50 2.34
CA PHE A 23 -15.25 16.23 2.38
C PHE A 23 -14.93 15.43 3.65
N TRP A 24 -13.67 15.34 4.04
CA TRP A 24 -13.23 14.58 5.22
C TRP A 24 -13.23 15.40 6.52
N GLY A 25 -13.61 16.67 6.48
CA GLY A 25 -13.62 17.55 7.65
C GLY A 25 -12.22 17.91 8.17
N ALA A 26 -11.21 17.99 7.30
CA ALA A 26 -9.87 18.43 7.66
C ALA A 26 -9.87 19.92 8.05
N GLU A 27 -9.35 20.24 9.23
CA GLU A 27 -9.29 21.63 9.72
C GLU A 27 -8.15 22.44 9.10
N ARG A 28 -7.09 21.74 8.65
CA ARG A 28 -5.89 22.36 8.10
C ARG A 28 -5.18 21.43 7.11
N PHE A 29 -4.15 21.99 6.47
CA PHE A 29 -3.19 21.26 5.66
C PHE A 29 -1.91 20.98 6.44
N VAL A 30 -1.27 19.87 6.13
CA VAL A 30 0.08 19.51 6.60
C VAL A 30 1.06 19.46 5.43
N PRO A 31 2.31 19.92 5.61
CA PRO A 31 3.33 19.73 4.58
C PRO A 31 3.61 18.23 4.41
N ILE A 32 3.88 17.81 3.19
CA ILE A 32 4.36 16.45 2.91
C ILE A 32 5.80 16.49 2.38
N THR A 33 6.52 15.40 2.59
CA THR A 33 7.91 15.20 2.16
C THR A 33 8.02 14.30 0.93
N ASN A 34 7.05 13.39 0.74
CA ASN A 34 7.04 12.41 -0.34
C ASN A 34 5.61 12.07 -0.77
N ALA A 35 5.44 11.69 -2.04
CA ALA A 35 4.21 11.12 -2.55
C ALA A 35 4.45 9.80 -3.32
N HIS A 36 3.44 8.94 -3.35
CA HIS A 36 3.45 7.69 -4.11
C HIS A 36 2.05 7.42 -4.67
N MET A 37 1.93 7.27 -5.99
CA MET A 37 0.63 7.18 -6.66
C MET A 37 0.54 6.00 -7.62
N MET A 38 -0.68 5.49 -7.81
CA MET A 38 -0.99 4.62 -8.95
C MET A 38 -1.14 5.49 -10.21
N GLY A 39 -0.51 5.08 -11.31
CA GLY A 39 -0.29 5.94 -12.48
C GLY A 39 -0.20 5.17 -13.79
N ASP A 40 -1.04 4.16 -13.97
CA ASP A 40 -1.09 3.29 -15.14
C ASP A 40 -2.46 3.36 -15.84
N ILE A 41 -2.52 2.95 -17.11
CA ILE A 41 -3.71 3.07 -17.95
C ILE A 41 -4.87 2.18 -17.51
N GLU A 42 -4.60 1.05 -16.85
CA GLU A 42 -5.66 0.13 -16.39
C GLU A 42 -6.52 0.80 -15.32
N VAL A 43 -5.88 1.54 -14.41
CA VAL A 43 -6.55 2.26 -13.34
C VAL A 43 -7.03 3.65 -13.78
N MET A 44 -6.21 4.37 -14.54
CA MET A 44 -6.49 5.75 -14.92
C MET A 44 -7.52 5.86 -16.05
N GLY A 45 -7.50 4.91 -16.99
CA GLY A 45 -8.26 4.97 -18.24
C GLY A 45 -8.02 6.25 -19.04
N ASP A 46 -8.87 6.47 -20.04
CA ASP A 46 -8.78 7.67 -20.90
C ASP A 46 -9.03 8.97 -20.11
N GLY A 47 -9.86 8.91 -19.06
CA GLY A 47 -10.14 10.06 -18.20
C GLY A 47 -8.92 10.52 -17.42
N GLY A 48 -8.20 9.60 -16.79
CA GLY A 48 -6.96 9.92 -16.08
C GLY A 48 -5.84 10.34 -17.04
N LEU A 49 -5.73 9.71 -18.22
CA LEU A 49 -4.80 10.17 -19.27
C LEU A 49 -5.11 11.62 -19.70
N GLY A 50 -6.39 11.96 -19.90
CA GLY A 50 -6.82 13.33 -20.19
C GLY A 50 -6.46 14.31 -19.08
N PHE A 51 -6.65 13.91 -17.82
CA PHE A 51 -6.25 14.69 -16.65
C PHE A 51 -4.74 14.98 -16.63
N LEU A 52 -3.90 13.98 -16.87
CA LEU A 52 -2.43 14.17 -16.93
C LEU A 52 -2.02 15.09 -18.08
N ARG A 53 -2.61 14.92 -19.27
CA ARG A 53 -2.36 15.82 -20.41
C ARG A 53 -2.69 17.27 -20.07
N GLY A 54 -3.84 17.51 -19.47
CA GLY A 54 -4.24 18.84 -19.01
C GLY A 54 -3.30 19.43 -17.95
N ALA A 55 -2.72 18.59 -17.08
CA ALA A 55 -1.70 19.01 -16.12
C ALA A 55 -0.39 19.41 -16.83
N CYS A 56 0.07 18.62 -17.81
CA CYS A 56 1.27 18.92 -18.61
C CYS A 56 1.11 20.20 -19.44
N GLU A 57 -0.05 20.41 -20.07
CA GLU A 57 -0.36 21.64 -20.82
C GLU A 57 -0.23 22.90 -19.95
N LYS A 58 -0.60 22.78 -18.67
CA LYS A 58 -0.47 23.83 -17.66
C LYS A 58 0.92 23.89 -17.00
N ARG A 59 1.89 23.12 -17.51
CA ARG A 59 3.27 23.01 -17.02
C ARG A 59 3.32 22.66 -15.52
N ALA A 60 2.49 21.71 -15.10
CA ALA A 60 2.54 21.17 -13.76
C ALA A 60 3.91 20.53 -13.49
N HIS A 61 4.49 20.83 -12.32
CA HIS A 61 5.68 20.15 -11.83
C HIS A 61 5.48 19.79 -10.36
N CYS A 62 5.88 18.58 -10.00
CA CYS A 62 5.84 18.13 -8.61
C CYS A 62 6.94 18.85 -7.81
N ARG A 63 6.57 19.39 -6.65
CA ARG A 63 7.48 20.14 -5.77
C ARG A 63 8.18 19.24 -4.75
N VAL A 64 7.57 18.10 -4.43
CA VAL A 64 8.16 17.06 -3.57
C VAL A 64 8.48 15.83 -4.41
N PRO A 65 9.46 15.00 -4.00
CA PRO A 65 9.70 13.72 -4.64
C PRO A 65 8.43 12.87 -4.70
N ILE A 66 8.13 12.35 -5.89
CA ILE A 66 6.98 11.49 -6.13
C ILE A 66 7.40 10.27 -6.96
N THR A 67 6.85 9.12 -6.60
CA THR A 67 7.06 7.84 -7.25
C THR A 67 5.73 7.24 -7.73
N THR A 68 5.77 6.34 -8.71
CA THR A 68 4.58 5.58 -9.14
C THR A 68 4.58 4.16 -8.58
N ASN A 69 3.41 3.56 -8.49
CA ASN A 69 3.25 2.12 -8.32
C ASN A 69 3.69 1.36 -9.60
N ALA A 70 3.66 0.03 -9.55
CA ALA A 70 3.91 -0.82 -10.70
C ALA A 70 2.93 -0.52 -11.86
N ARG A 71 3.48 -0.45 -13.08
CA ARG A 71 2.70 -0.34 -14.32
C ARG A 71 1.99 -1.65 -14.68
N CYS A 72 0.94 -1.56 -15.49
CA CYS A 72 0.17 -2.71 -15.96
C CYS A 72 0.72 -3.38 -17.25
N PHE A 73 1.82 -2.85 -17.82
CA PHE A 73 2.45 -3.41 -19.02
C PHE A 73 3.92 -3.78 -18.80
N ASP A 74 4.30 -4.97 -19.28
CA ASP A 74 5.68 -5.25 -19.65
C ASP A 74 5.82 -5.09 -21.17
N PHE A 75 6.36 -3.96 -21.62
CA PHE A 75 6.49 -3.67 -23.04
C PHE A 75 7.32 -4.69 -23.82
N ALA A 76 8.25 -5.40 -23.17
CA ALA A 76 9.04 -6.44 -23.82
C ALA A 76 8.22 -7.72 -24.04
N PHE A 77 7.18 -7.94 -23.24
CA PHE A 77 6.36 -9.16 -23.25
C PHE A 77 4.91 -8.94 -23.69
N ALA A 78 4.47 -7.70 -23.90
CA ALA A 78 3.08 -7.36 -24.24
C ALA A 78 2.51 -8.20 -25.39
N GLY A 79 3.28 -8.38 -26.48
CA GLY A 79 2.87 -9.22 -27.60
C GLY A 79 2.76 -10.72 -27.26
N LYS A 80 3.66 -11.23 -26.40
CA LYS A 80 3.64 -12.63 -25.95
C LYS A 80 2.48 -12.90 -24.98
N LEU A 81 2.16 -11.92 -24.15
CA LEU A 81 1.07 -11.97 -23.18
C LEU A 81 -0.30 -11.66 -23.82
N GLY A 82 -0.35 -11.30 -25.10
CA GLY A 82 -1.59 -10.97 -25.81
C GLY A 82 -2.24 -9.68 -25.31
N GLN A 83 -1.46 -8.74 -24.77
CA GLN A 83 -1.97 -7.46 -24.29
C GLN A 83 -2.33 -6.53 -25.46
N ASP A 84 -3.33 -5.67 -25.26
CA ASP A 84 -3.77 -4.70 -26.27
C ASP A 84 -2.67 -3.67 -26.57
N LEU A 85 -2.26 -3.58 -27.83
CA LEU A 85 -1.18 -2.68 -28.26
C LEU A 85 -1.60 -1.21 -28.24
N GLY A 86 -2.89 -0.91 -28.41
CA GLY A 86 -3.42 0.45 -28.29
C GLY A 86 -3.34 0.95 -26.84
N GLU A 87 -3.72 0.10 -25.88
CA GLU A 87 -3.56 0.38 -24.45
C GLU A 87 -2.07 0.49 -24.06
N ALA A 88 -1.19 -0.34 -24.64
CA ALA A 88 0.25 -0.22 -24.43
C ALA A 88 0.81 1.14 -24.89
N GLU A 89 0.31 1.72 -25.98
CA GLU A 89 0.72 3.06 -26.44
C GLU A 89 0.17 4.18 -25.55
N LYS A 90 -1.04 4.01 -24.99
CA LYS A 90 -1.58 4.92 -23.98
C LYS A 90 -0.74 4.88 -22.70
N GLU A 91 -0.32 3.71 -22.24
CA GLU A 91 0.57 3.55 -21.09
C GLU A 91 1.91 4.29 -21.30
N LYS A 92 2.53 4.15 -22.47
CA LYS A 92 3.74 4.92 -22.82
C LYS A 92 3.50 6.42 -22.78
N THR A 93 2.30 6.86 -23.16
CA THR A 93 1.92 8.28 -23.09
C THR A 93 1.77 8.76 -21.65
N ILE A 94 1.15 7.95 -20.79
CA ILE A 94 1.05 8.24 -19.34
C ILE A 94 2.44 8.37 -18.72
N ILE A 95 3.33 7.40 -18.97
CA ILE A 95 4.70 7.41 -18.44
C ILE A 95 5.44 8.69 -18.84
N ARG A 96 5.36 9.12 -20.11
CA ARG A 96 5.97 10.37 -20.57
C ARG A 96 5.39 11.59 -19.87
N ALA A 97 4.05 11.67 -19.76
CA ALA A 97 3.40 12.79 -19.07
C ALA A 97 3.82 12.89 -17.60
N LEU A 98 3.91 11.75 -16.91
CA LEU A 98 4.40 11.68 -15.53
C LEU A 98 5.87 12.14 -15.43
N GLN A 99 6.74 11.69 -16.33
CA GLN A 99 8.14 12.09 -16.37
C GLN A 99 8.31 13.60 -16.64
N ASP A 100 7.52 14.19 -17.53
CA ASP A 100 7.51 15.64 -17.80
C ASP A 100 7.14 16.48 -16.56
N MET A 101 6.37 15.88 -15.63
CA MET A 101 6.02 16.49 -14.34
C MET A 101 7.03 16.19 -13.22
N ASN A 102 8.20 15.62 -13.54
CA ASN A 102 9.24 15.16 -12.63
C ASN A 102 8.83 14.00 -11.71
N VAL A 103 7.94 13.12 -12.17
CA VAL A 103 7.58 11.89 -11.45
C VAL A 103 8.58 10.79 -11.76
N ILE A 104 9.09 10.12 -10.72
CA ILE A 104 9.95 8.95 -10.88
C ILE A 104 9.03 7.74 -11.11
N THR A 105 9.01 7.24 -12.34
CA THR A 105 8.18 6.07 -12.69
C THR A 105 8.87 4.79 -12.20
N THR A 106 8.53 4.37 -10.98
CA THR A 106 9.09 3.18 -10.34
C THR A 106 8.14 2.00 -10.53
N ASP A 107 8.63 0.89 -11.07
CA ASP A 107 7.79 -0.29 -11.33
C ASP A 107 7.66 -1.17 -10.06
N THR A 108 7.23 -0.57 -8.94
CA THR A 108 7.13 -1.28 -7.65
C THR A 108 6.02 -0.80 -6.70
N CYS A 109 5.33 -1.76 -6.09
CA CYS A 109 4.36 -1.55 -4.98
C CYS A 109 4.98 -1.72 -3.59
N ILE A 110 6.28 -2.02 -3.52
CA ILE A 110 7.07 -2.13 -2.28
C ILE A 110 8.14 -1.04 -2.24
N ASN A 111 7.77 0.18 -2.68
CA ASN A 111 8.66 1.35 -2.73
C ASN A 111 9.34 1.62 -1.38
N TYR A 112 8.70 1.24 -0.28
CA TYR A 112 9.20 1.37 1.07
C TYR A 112 10.32 0.37 1.44
N GLN A 113 10.51 -0.69 0.64
CA GLN A 113 11.66 -1.59 0.76
C GLN A 113 12.81 -1.21 -0.18
N THR A 114 12.55 -0.39 -1.22
CA THR A 114 13.47 -0.25 -2.36
C THR A 114 13.84 1.20 -2.75
N VAL A 115 12.96 2.18 -2.49
CA VAL A 115 13.07 3.55 -3.00
C VAL A 115 13.07 4.60 -1.89
N TYR A 116 12.07 4.59 -0.99
CA TYR A 116 11.91 5.62 0.02
C TYR A 116 11.36 5.07 1.34
N GLN A 117 12.08 5.30 2.43
CA GLN A 117 11.67 4.93 3.78
C GLN A 117 11.34 6.20 4.58
N PRO A 118 10.04 6.47 4.87
CA PRO A 118 9.67 7.63 5.64
C PRO A 118 10.07 7.47 7.12
N HIS A 119 10.22 8.59 7.82
CA HIS A 119 10.53 8.60 9.25
C HIS A 119 9.27 8.58 10.12
N LEU A 120 9.45 8.28 11.40
CA LEU A 120 8.39 8.36 12.41
C LEU A 120 7.77 9.77 12.44
N GLY A 121 6.45 9.82 12.31
CA GLY A 121 5.65 11.05 12.30
C GLY A 121 5.68 11.82 10.98
N GLU A 122 6.44 11.36 9.99
CA GLU A 122 6.54 12.02 8.69
C GLU A 122 5.21 11.95 7.93
N HIS A 123 4.76 13.08 7.39
CA HIS A 123 3.56 13.13 6.55
C HIS A 123 3.93 12.88 5.09
N VAL A 124 3.33 11.86 4.50
CA VAL A 124 3.48 11.51 3.07
C VAL A 124 2.10 11.41 2.42
N ALA A 125 2.03 11.49 1.09
CA ALA A 125 0.79 11.30 0.34
C ALA A 125 0.89 10.04 -0.53
N TRP A 126 0.65 8.89 0.09
CA TRP A 126 0.76 7.57 -0.54
C TRP A 126 -0.62 6.98 -0.82
N GLY A 127 -0.81 6.36 -1.97
CA GLY A 127 -2.13 5.85 -2.40
C GLY A 127 -2.32 4.34 -2.37
N ASP A 128 -1.24 3.57 -2.54
CA ASP A 128 -1.31 2.11 -2.58
C ASP A 128 -1.57 1.53 -1.18
N THR A 129 -2.56 0.64 -1.07
CA THR A 129 -3.08 0.21 0.24
C THR A 129 -2.03 -0.55 1.07
N GLY A 130 -1.26 -1.44 0.44
CA GLY A 130 -0.15 -2.17 1.09
C GLY A 130 1.00 -1.24 1.49
N THR A 131 1.29 -0.26 0.65
CA THR A 131 2.30 0.80 0.90
C THR A 131 1.90 1.69 2.08
N VAL A 132 0.63 2.12 2.15
CA VAL A 132 0.12 2.99 3.21
C VAL A 132 0.09 2.28 4.56
N ILE A 133 -0.41 1.04 4.62
CA ILE A 133 -0.43 0.32 5.90
C ILE A 133 0.98 0.05 6.42
N TYR A 134 1.94 -0.21 5.54
CA TYR A 134 3.34 -0.38 5.93
C TYR A 134 3.95 0.96 6.41
N ALA A 135 3.68 2.06 5.71
CA ALA A 135 4.12 3.40 6.12
C ALA A 135 3.58 3.78 7.51
N ASN A 136 2.29 3.61 7.72
CA ASN A 136 1.63 3.94 8.98
C ASN A 136 2.14 3.05 10.12
N SER A 137 2.26 1.74 9.90
CA SER A 137 2.50 0.78 10.98
C SER A 137 3.98 0.57 11.26
N VAL A 138 4.78 0.32 10.22
CA VAL A 138 6.18 -0.11 10.38
C VAL A 138 7.11 1.10 10.54
N PHE A 139 6.86 2.17 9.78
CA PHE A 139 7.65 3.40 9.89
C PHE A 139 7.06 4.44 10.85
N GLY A 140 5.77 4.31 11.20
CA GLY A 140 5.08 5.34 11.97
C GLY A 140 4.88 6.65 11.19
N ALA A 141 4.97 6.59 9.87
CA ALA A 141 4.63 7.70 8.99
C ALA A 141 3.11 7.90 8.97
N ARG A 142 2.67 8.95 8.29
CA ARG A 142 1.28 9.39 8.27
C ARG A 142 0.82 9.55 6.84
N SER A 143 -0.10 8.68 6.41
CA SER A 143 -0.78 8.75 5.11
C SER A 143 -2.18 8.17 5.21
N ASN A 144 -3.07 8.62 4.33
CA ASN A 144 -4.34 7.96 4.04
C ASN A 144 -4.22 7.10 2.78
N PHE A 145 -5.31 6.45 2.35
CA PHE A 145 -5.39 5.87 1.00
C PHE A 145 -5.64 6.98 -0.01
N GLU A 146 -4.60 7.74 -0.34
CA GLU A 146 -4.71 8.88 -1.24
C GLU A 146 -5.01 8.41 -2.67
N GLY A 147 -6.13 8.84 -3.25
CA GLY A 147 -6.41 8.56 -4.67
C GLY A 147 -5.32 9.14 -5.57
N GLY A 148 -5.07 8.53 -6.73
CA GLY A 148 -4.01 8.96 -7.67
C GLY A 148 -3.99 10.48 -7.95
N PRO A 149 -5.13 11.10 -8.32
CA PRO A 149 -5.21 12.55 -8.48
C PRO A 149 -4.92 13.36 -7.21
N ALA A 150 -5.29 12.84 -6.03
CA ALA A 150 -4.98 13.46 -4.74
C ALA A 150 -3.48 13.39 -4.45
N ALA A 151 -2.85 12.23 -4.58
CA ALA A 151 -1.40 12.09 -4.39
C ALA A 151 -0.61 13.01 -5.35
N LEU A 152 -1.01 13.10 -6.62
CA LEU A 152 -0.40 14.03 -7.57
C LEU A 152 -0.61 15.50 -7.17
N ALA A 153 -1.83 15.89 -6.82
CA ALA A 153 -2.12 17.25 -6.37
C ALA A 153 -1.36 17.61 -5.08
N ALA A 154 -1.19 16.64 -4.17
CA ALA A 154 -0.38 16.80 -2.97
C ALA A 154 1.10 17.00 -3.34
N ALA A 155 1.60 16.27 -4.34
CA ALA A 155 2.97 16.42 -4.80
C ALA A 155 3.26 17.76 -5.48
N ILE A 156 2.32 18.26 -6.29
CA ILE A 156 2.38 19.58 -6.93
C ILE A 156 2.38 20.70 -5.88
N THR A 157 1.57 20.56 -4.83
CA THR A 157 1.38 21.62 -3.81
C THR A 157 2.30 21.47 -2.59
N GLY A 158 2.93 20.31 -2.41
CA GLY A 158 3.73 19.94 -1.25
C GLY A 158 2.93 19.83 0.05
N ARG A 159 1.62 19.55 -0.03
CA ARG A 159 0.75 19.45 1.15
C ARG A 159 -0.46 18.55 0.91
N THR A 160 -0.98 17.96 1.98
CA THR A 160 -2.23 17.20 1.99
C THR A 160 -3.13 17.69 3.14
N PRO A 161 -4.47 17.60 3.04
CA PRO A 161 -5.36 17.88 4.15
C PRO A 161 -5.07 16.95 5.33
N GLU A 162 -5.13 17.47 6.55
CA GLU A 162 -4.86 16.70 7.76
C GLU A 162 -6.15 16.00 8.22
N TYR A 163 -6.39 14.80 7.69
CA TYR A 163 -7.50 13.92 8.10
C TYR A 163 -7.03 12.48 8.28
N GLY A 164 -7.92 11.64 8.81
CA GLY A 164 -7.68 10.20 8.94
C GLY A 164 -6.41 9.88 9.72
N PHE A 165 -5.54 9.05 9.17
CA PHE A 165 -4.32 8.58 9.83
C PHE A 165 -3.20 9.62 9.89
N HIS A 166 -3.41 10.84 9.38
CA HIS A 166 -2.60 11.99 9.77
C HIS A 166 -2.83 12.43 11.21
N LEU A 167 -3.98 12.11 11.81
CA LEU A 167 -4.38 12.53 13.15
C LEU A 167 -4.15 11.43 14.20
N ASP A 168 -3.52 11.76 15.33
CA ASP A 168 -3.20 10.80 16.40
C ASP A 168 -4.41 10.03 16.93
N LYS A 169 -5.58 10.68 16.98
CA LYS A 169 -6.81 10.05 17.49
C LYS A 169 -7.23 8.81 16.69
N HIS A 170 -6.93 8.76 15.39
CA HIS A 170 -7.29 7.63 14.53
C HIS A 170 -6.25 6.51 14.53
N ARG A 171 -5.07 6.75 15.13
CA ARG A 171 -3.95 5.80 15.17
C ARG A 171 -3.99 4.88 16.39
N LYS A 172 -4.94 5.08 17.31
CA LYS A 172 -5.05 4.27 18.53
C LYS A 172 -5.76 2.95 18.29
N GLY A 173 -5.26 1.90 18.91
CA GLY A 173 -5.77 0.54 18.79
C GLY A 173 -7.27 0.45 19.10
N THR A 174 -7.98 -0.34 18.31
CA THR A 174 -9.43 -0.53 18.44
C THR A 174 -9.79 -1.98 18.77
N LEU A 175 -8.92 -2.94 18.49
CA LEU A 175 -9.09 -4.35 18.85
C LEU A 175 -7.73 -5.00 19.14
N VAL A 176 -7.74 -6.06 19.94
CA VAL A 176 -6.51 -6.76 20.35
C VAL A 176 -6.46 -8.14 19.69
N VAL A 177 -5.29 -8.49 19.16
CA VAL A 177 -5.05 -9.79 18.51
C VAL A 177 -3.89 -10.49 19.22
N ARG A 178 -4.18 -11.56 19.96
CA ARG A 178 -3.19 -12.38 20.63
C ARG A 178 -2.71 -13.50 19.70
N LEU A 179 -1.42 -13.46 19.37
CA LEU A 179 -0.78 -14.48 18.53
C LEU A 179 -0.28 -15.64 19.40
N GLU A 180 -0.98 -16.77 19.33
CA GLU A 180 -0.54 -18.03 19.95
C GLU A 180 0.06 -18.99 18.91
N ALA A 181 -0.34 -18.84 17.65
CA ALA A 181 0.17 -19.59 16.51
C ALA A 181 1.70 -19.48 16.36
N ARG A 182 2.28 -20.45 15.66
CA ARG A 182 3.64 -20.39 15.11
C ARG A 182 3.55 -19.83 13.70
N LEU A 183 4.35 -18.79 13.43
CA LEU A 183 4.38 -18.10 12.15
C LEU A 183 5.79 -18.32 11.57
N ASP A 184 5.94 -19.44 10.86
CA ASP A 184 7.21 -19.95 10.35
C ASP A 184 7.33 -19.75 8.83
N ASP A 185 6.21 -19.55 8.11
CA ASP A 185 6.14 -19.21 6.69
C ASP A 185 5.52 -17.81 6.48
N LEU A 186 5.87 -17.14 5.37
CA LEU A 186 5.30 -15.85 5.00
C LEU A 186 3.77 -15.92 4.80
N ALA A 187 3.28 -17.06 4.32
CA ALA A 187 1.85 -17.31 4.15
C ALA A 187 1.08 -17.30 5.48
N ASP A 188 1.74 -17.63 6.61
CA ASP A 188 1.09 -17.63 7.92
C ASP A 188 0.69 -16.20 8.32
N TRP A 189 1.56 -15.23 8.02
CA TRP A 189 1.30 -13.80 8.25
C TRP A 189 0.16 -13.28 7.38
N GLY A 190 0.07 -13.72 6.13
CA GLY A 190 -1.06 -13.45 5.25
C GLY A 190 -2.37 -14.05 5.78
N ALA A 191 -2.34 -15.28 6.30
CA ALA A 191 -3.49 -15.94 6.90
C ALA A 191 -3.99 -15.22 8.16
N VAL A 192 -3.06 -14.78 9.03
CA VAL A 192 -3.39 -13.90 10.17
C VAL A 192 -4.11 -12.64 9.69
N GLY A 193 -3.56 -11.95 8.68
CA GLY A 193 -4.16 -10.74 8.14
C GLY A 193 -5.55 -10.97 7.56
N LYS A 194 -5.78 -12.10 6.87
CA LYS A 194 -7.10 -12.52 6.39
C LYS A 194 -8.09 -12.73 7.53
N ILE A 195 -7.73 -13.53 8.54
CA ILE A 195 -8.60 -13.85 9.68
C ILE A 195 -9.08 -12.57 10.38
N VAL A 196 -8.16 -11.64 10.63
CA VAL A 196 -8.47 -10.36 11.28
C VAL A 196 -9.26 -9.45 10.34
N GLY A 197 -8.82 -9.32 9.09
CA GLY A 197 -9.41 -8.43 8.10
C GLY A 197 -10.84 -8.78 7.73
N GLU A 198 -11.13 -10.05 7.41
CA GLU A 198 -12.48 -10.51 7.02
C GLU A 198 -13.51 -10.28 8.13
N LYS A 199 -13.10 -10.39 9.39
CA LYS A 199 -13.98 -10.18 10.54
C LYS A 199 -14.23 -8.69 10.83
N HIS A 200 -13.31 -7.81 10.42
CA HIS A 200 -13.31 -6.39 10.80
C HIS A 200 -13.05 -5.45 9.60
N GLN A 201 -13.98 -5.44 8.65
CA GLN A 201 -13.90 -4.55 7.48
C GLN A 201 -14.20 -3.09 7.83
N ASN A 202 -13.17 -2.36 8.27
CA ASN A 202 -13.29 -0.97 8.69
C ASN A 202 -11.95 -0.25 8.52
N TYR A 203 -11.97 0.84 7.75
CA TYR A 203 -10.81 1.70 7.53
C TYR A 203 -10.13 2.20 8.82
N TYR A 204 -10.93 2.52 9.84
CA TYR A 204 -10.45 3.03 11.13
C TYR A 204 -10.21 1.93 12.17
N ALA A 205 -10.35 0.64 11.80
CA ALA A 205 -9.92 -0.43 12.69
C ALA A 205 -8.38 -0.49 12.74
N VAL A 206 -7.84 -0.49 13.95
CA VAL A 206 -6.40 -0.59 14.21
C VAL A 206 -6.16 -1.80 15.10
N PRO A 207 -5.85 -2.97 14.54
CA PRO A 207 -5.51 -4.15 15.32
C PRO A 207 -4.18 -3.97 16.06
N VAL A 208 -4.16 -4.33 17.34
CA VAL A 208 -2.96 -4.37 18.17
C VAL A 208 -2.55 -5.82 18.39
N PHE A 209 -1.49 -6.24 17.72
CA PHE A 209 -0.93 -7.58 17.84
C PHE A 209 -0.08 -7.71 19.11
N THR A 210 -0.34 -8.74 19.90
CA THR A 210 0.38 -9.06 21.14
C THR A 210 0.92 -10.48 21.12
N SER A 211 1.74 -10.84 22.12
CA SER A 211 2.31 -12.19 22.29
C SER A 211 3.22 -12.63 21.13
N VAL A 212 3.83 -11.66 20.46
CA VAL A 212 4.82 -11.90 19.40
C VAL A 212 6.06 -12.56 20.01
N LYS A 213 6.43 -13.74 19.50
CA LYS A 213 7.51 -14.58 20.06
C LYS A 213 8.92 -14.12 19.67
N ARG A 214 9.05 -13.39 18.55
CA ARG A 214 10.31 -12.84 18.02
C ARG A 214 10.03 -11.58 17.20
N THR A 215 11.03 -10.71 17.04
CA THR A 215 10.93 -9.59 16.10
C THR A 215 10.69 -10.11 14.69
N PRO A 216 9.58 -9.72 14.02
CA PRO A 216 9.32 -10.13 12.65
C PRO A 216 10.24 -9.43 11.66
N LEU A 217 10.45 -10.07 10.52
CA LEU A 217 11.19 -9.52 9.40
C LEU A 217 10.31 -8.57 8.58
N ALA A 218 10.93 -7.74 7.75
CA ALA A 218 10.23 -6.77 6.91
C ALA A 218 9.18 -7.42 6.00
N ASP A 219 9.50 -8.56 5.38
CA ASP A 219 8.57 -9.25 4.49
C ASP A 219 7.37 -9.86 5.24
N GLU A 220 7.56 -10.27 6.50
CA GLU A 220 6.47 -10.77 7.34
C GLU A 220 5.46 -9.69 7.70
N LEU A 221 5.97 -8.50 8.07
CA LEU A 221 5.13 -7.32 8.30
C LEU A 221 4.44 -6.85 7.02
N LYS A 222 5.11 -7.00 5.86
CA LYS A 222 4.51 -6.72 4.55
C LYS A 222 3.35 -7.68 4.25
N HIS A 223 3.53 -8.99 4.41
CA HIS A 223 2.48 -9.98 4.17
C HIS A 223 1.28 -9.77 5.10
N LEU A 224 1.53 -9.52 6.39
CA LEU A 224 0.48 -9.17 7.35
C LEU A 224 -0.27 -7.91 6.93
N GLY A 225 0.47 -6.82 6.67
CA GLY A 225 -0.10 -5.52 6.33
C GLY A 225 -0.92 -5.58 5.04
N ALA A 226 -0.36 -6.17 3.98
CA ALA A 226 -1.05 -6.33 2.70
C ALA A 226 -2.36 -7.10 2.87
N ALA A 227 -2.36 -8.22 3.62
CA ALA A 227 -3.56 -9.00 3.86
C ALA A 227 -4.61 -8.23 4.69
N LEU A 228 -4.22 -7.50 5.74
CA LEU A 228 -5.12 -6.64 6.51
C LEU A 228 -5.77 -5.56 5.65
N ALA A 229 -4.99 -4.93 4.78
CA ALA A 229 -5.48 -3.92 3.84
C ALA A 229 -6.45 -4.54 2.82
N SER A 230 -6.12 -5.69 2.23
CA SER A 230 -6.96 -6.35 1.22
C SER A 230 -8.26 -6.92 1.78
N TYR A 231 -8.21 -7.61 2.91
CA TYR A 231 -9.40 -8.27 3.48
C TYR A 231 -10.23 -7.36 4.39
N GLY A 232 -9.58 -6.39 5.06
CA GLY A 232 -10.20 -5.54 6.08
C GLY A 232 -10.31 -4.05 5.73
N SER A 233 -9.75 -3.61 4.60
CA SER A 233 -9.62 -2.18 4.26
C SER A 233 -8.88 -1.35 5.33
N MET A 234 -8.08 -2.00 6.18
CA MET A 234 -7.35 -1.35 7.27
C MET A 234 -6.14 -0.61 6.72
N ALA A 235 -5.88 0.61 7.22
CA ALA A 235 -4.71 1.40 6.81
C ALA A 235 -3.61 1.45 7.87
N MET A 236 -3.78 0.77 8.99
CA MET A 236 -2.79 0.75 10.08
C MET A 236 -2.97 -0.48 10.98
N PHE A 237 -1.88 -0.96 11.55
CA PHE A 237 -1.86 -1.89 12.68
C PHE A 237 -0.76 -1.49 13.67
N HIS A 238 -0.82 -2.04 14.87
CA HIS A 238 0.25 -1.98 15.86
C HIS A 238 0.73 -3.38 16.19
N MET A 239 2.02 -3.52 16.49
CA MET A 239 2.57 -4.75 17.02
C MET A 239 3.43 -4.42 18.23
N VAL A 240 3.00 -4.89 19.40
CA VAL A 240 3.58 -4.49 20.68
C VAL A 240 5.06 -4.88 20.75
N GLY A 241 5.91 -3.89 21.04
CA GLY A 241 7.36 -4.04 21.11
C GLY A 241 8.08 -4.06 19.75
N VAL A 242 7.33 -3.92 18.64
CA VAL A 242 7.88 -3.97 17.27
C VAL A 242 7.62 -2.67 16.52
N THR A 243 6.35 -2.25 16.40
CA THR A 243 6.03 -1.00 15.70
C THR A 243 6.37 0.23 16.58
N PRO A 244 6.86 1.34 15.99
CA PRO A 244 7.42 2.47 16.75
C PRO A 244 6.39 3.16 17.67
N GLU A 245 5.10 3.09 17.35
CA GLU A 245 4.02 3.69 18.14
C GLU A 245 3.41 2.74 19.18
N ALA A 246 3.93 1.52 19.32
CA ALA A 246 3.40 0.50 20.22
C ALA A 246 4.48 -0.14 21.12
N PRO A 247 5.21 0.64 21.94
CA PRO A 247 6.16 0.06 22.89
C PRO A 247 5.46 -0.85 23.91
N THR A 248 4.21 -0.54 24.26
CA THR A 248 3.35 -1.35 25.14
C THR A 248 1.93 -1.41 24.58
N LEU A 249 1.14 -2.39 25.03
CA LEU A 249 -0.29 -2.48 24.71
C LEU A 249 -1.06 -1.23 25.17
N GLU A 250 -0.74 -0.70 26.35
CA GLU A 250 -1.36 0.50 26.91
C GLU A 250 -1.14 1.73 26.00
N VAL A 251 0.09 1.93 25.52
CA VAL A 251 0.43 3.05 24.63
C VAL A 251 -0.26 2.89 23.27
N ALA A 252 -0.30 1.68 22.74
CA ALA A 252 -0.95 1.36 21.47
C ALA A 252 -2.47 1.61 21.53
N LEU A 253 -3.13 1.22 22.61
CA LEU A 253 -4.56 1.47 22.84
C LEU A 253 -4.85 2.94 23.16
N GLY A 254 -3.92 3.67 23.78
CA GLY A 254 -4.08 5.09 24.10
C GLY A 254 -5.31 5.39 24.97
N GLY A 255 -5.69 4.46 25.85
CA GLY A 255 -6.89 4.54 26.69
C GLY A 255 -8.17 4.04 26.04
N ASN A 256 -8.14 3.62 24.76
CA ASN A 256 -9.28 2.95 24.14
C ASN A 256 -9.56 1.60 24.79
N ARG A 257 -10.84 1.30 25.00
CA ARG A 257 -11.28 -0.07 25.28
C ARG A 257 -11.42 -0.81 23.95
N PRO A 258 -10.76 -1.98 23.77
CA PRO A 258 -10.90 -2.73 22.54
C PRO A 258 -12.35 -3.21 22.35
N VAL A 259 -12.84 -3.09 21.12
CA VAL A 259 -14.20 -3.54 20.76
C VAL A 259 -14.29 -5.05 20.57
N ASP A 260 -13.13 -5.70 20.34
CA ASP A 260 -13.00 -7.14 20.22
C ASP A 260 -11.59 -7.59 20.65
N GLU A 261 -11.50 -8.84 21.08
CA GLU A 261 -10.24 -9.52 21.40
C GLU A 261 -10.22 -10.89 20.71
N ILE A 262 -9.21 -11.12 19.86
CA ILE A 262 -9.08 -12.32 19.05
C ILE A 262 -7.84 -13.08 19.49
N VAL A 263 -7.94 -14.41 19.56
CA VAL A 263 -6.80 -15.30 19.75
C VAL A 263 -6.62 -16.09 18.47
N ILE A 264 -5.41 -16.06 17.89
CA ILE A 264 -5.09 -16.80 16.67
C ILE A 264 -4.14 -17.95 17.02
N THR A 265 -4.58 -19.15 16.72
CA THR A 265 -3.92 -20.43 16.99
C THR A 265 -3.46 -21.12 15.70
N ASP A 266 -2.60 -22.14 15.80
CA ASP A 266 -2.19 -22.95 14.65
C ASP A 266 -3.42 -23.53 13.90
N ALA A 267 -4.47 -23.93 14.63
CA ALA A 267 -5.69 -24.46 14.02
C ALA A 267 -6.47 -23.42 13.19
N ASP A 268 -6.36 -22.13 13.53
CA ASP A 268 -6.97 -21.06 12.75
C ASP A 268 -6.26 -20.91 11.40
N ILE A 269 -4.93 -20.96 11.39
CA ILE A 269 -4.11 -20.88 10.18
C ILE A 269 -4.38 -22.10 9.28
N GLU A 270 -4.40 -23.31 9.85
CA GLU A 270 -4.71 -24.53 9.09
C GLU A 270 -6.10 -24.49 8.46
N ARG A 271 -7.09 -23.89 9.12
CA ARG A 271 -8.42 -23.69 8.51
C ARG A 271 -8.38 -22.76 7.30
N VAL A 272 -7.55 -21.72 7.34
CA VAL A 272 -7.34 -20.85 6.17
C VAL A 272 -6.73 -21.66 5.03
N TYR A 273 -5.68 -22.45 5.27
CA TYR A 273 -5.06 -23.26 4.23
C TYR A 273 -6.00 -24.32 3.66
N ALA A 274 -6.75 -25.02 4.51
CA ALA A 274 -7.75 -25.99 4.08
C ALA A 274 -8.84 -25.37 3.19
N SER A 275 -9.14 -24.07 3.34
CA SER A 275 -10.10 -23.36 2.49
C SER A 275 -9.63 -23.17 1.03
N TYR A 276 -8.33 -23.32 0.76
CA TYR A 276 -7.73 -23.25 -0.57
C TYR A 276 -7.36 -24.63 -1.15
N ASP A 277 -7.91 -25.72 -0.60
CA ASP A 277 -7.65 -27.07 -1.11
C ASP A 277 -8.08 -27.20 -2.57
N LEU A 278 -7.10 -27.48 -3.44
CA LEU A 278 -7.30 -27.65 -4.88
C LEU A 278 -8.01 -28.97 -5.24
N LYS A 279 -8.44 -29.78 -4.27
CA LYS A 279 -9.17 -31.06 -4.44
C LYS A 279 -8.47 -32.06 -5.35
N ASP A 280 -8.54 -31.85 -6.67
CA ASP A 280 -7.84 -32.65 -7.69
C ASP A 280 -6.33 -32.34 -7.78
N ARG A 281 -5.86 -31.33 -7.04
CA ARG A 281 -4.46 -30.86 -7.00
C ARG A 281 -3.92 -30.44 -8.36
N SER A 282 -4.81 -30.12 -9.30
CA SER A 282 -4.42 -29.55 -10.58
C SER A 282 -4.17 -28.04 -10.40
N CYS A 283 -2.96 -27.61 -10.77
CA CYS A 283 -2.60 -26.19 -10.79
C CYS A 283 -2.02 -25.87 -12.16
N ASN A 284 -2.75 -25.11 -12.96
CA ASN A 284 -2.33 -24.80 -14.34
C ASN A 284 -1.41 -23.58 -14.42
N LEU A 285 -1.50 -22.68 -13.44
CA LEU A 285 -0.75 -21.43 -13.40
C LEU A 285 -0.42 -21.06 -11.96
N VAL A 286 0.86 -20.80 -11.69
CA VAL A 286 1.37 -20.23 -10.44
C VAL A 286 1.96 -18.87 -10.77
N VAL A 287 1.45 -17.80 -10.17
CA VAL A 287 1.97 -16.44 -10.40
C VAL A 287 2.56 -15.91 -9.11
N PHE A 288 3.80 -15.42 -9.17
CA PHE A 288 4.45 -14.72 -8.06
C PHE A 288 4.30 -13.21 -8.26
N SER A 289 3.20 -12.63 -7.76
CA SER A 289 2.81 -11.25 -8.06
C SER A 289 2.69 -10.33 -6.84
N GLY A 290 1.72 -10.56 -5.95
CA GLY A 290 1.26 -9.58 -4.96
C GLY A 290 1.21 -10.13 -3.51
N PRO A 291 1.74 -9.39 -2.51
CA PRO A 291 2.56 -8.19 -2.66
C PRO A 291 3.84 -8.51 -3.45
N GLN A 292 4.40 -7.52 -4.16
CA GLN A 292 5.59 -7.73 -4.98
C GLN A 292 6.72 -8.31 -4.13
N LEU A 293 7.41 -9.30 -4.70
CA LEU A 293 8.48 -10.01 -4.00
C LEU A 293 9.66 -9.07 -3.75
N SER A 294 10.18 -9.12 -2.52
CA SER A 294 11.46 -8.54 -2.18
C SER A 294 12.60 -9.36 -2.82
N LEU A 295 13.81 -8.80 -2.85
CA LEU A 295 14.99 -9.54 -3.29
C LEU A 295 15.25 -10.79 -2.43
N ILE A 296 14.87 -10.75 -1.15
CA ILE A 296 15.03 -11.88 -0.22
C ILE A 296 14.02 -12.98 -0.57
N GLU A 297 12.77 -12.64 -0.86
CA GLU A 297 11.77 -13.59 -1.31
C GLU A 297 12.15 -14.22 -2.66
N PHE A 298 12.69 -13.44 -3.60
CA PHE A 298 13.23 -13.98 -4.86
C PHE A 298 14.34 -15.00 -4.62
N LYS A 299 15.25 -14.73 -3.68
CA LYS A 299 16.30 -15.69 -3.30
C LYS A 299 15.69 -16.97 -2.74
N LEU A 300 14.77 -16.87 -1.79
CA LEU A 300 14.08 -18.03 -1.20
C LEU A 300 13.36 -18.85 -2.26
N LEU A 301 12.73 -18.18 -3.21
CA LEU A 301 12.05 -18.83 -4.33
C LEU A 301 13.05 -19.58 -5.21
N ALA A 302 14.14 -18.95 -5.62
CA ALA A 302 15.19 -19.58 -6.42
C ALA A 302 15.79 -20.81 -5.72
N GLU A 303 15.98 -20.76 -4.39
CA GLU A 303 16.43 -21.89 -3.57
C GLU A 303 15.42 -23.04 -3.57
N LYS A 304 14.11 -22.75 -3.50
CA LYS A 304 13.05 -23.79 -3.61
C LYS A 304 12.99 -24.45 -5.00
N PHE A 305 13.30 -23.69 -6.06
CA PHE A 305 13.37 -24.22 -7.43
C PHE A 305 14.67 -24.99 -7.71
N ALA A 306 15.72 -24.80 -6.91
CA ALA A 306 17.01 -25.43 -7.15
C ALA A 306 16.91 -26.97 -7.15
N GLY A 307 17.30 -27.59 -8.27
CA GLY A 307 17.23 -29.05 -8.45
C GLY A 307 15.84 -29.60 -8.75
N SER A 308 14.81 -28.75 -8.79
CA SER A 308 13.42 -29.13 -9.06
C SER A 308 13.01 -28.78 -10.50
N LYS A 309 11.95 -29.42 -11.00
CA LYS A 309 11.32 -29.07 -12.29
C LYS A 309 9.86 -28.72 -12.05
N VAL A 310 9.35 -27.74 -12.81
CA VAL A 310 7.92 -27.42 -12.82
C VAL A 310 7.13 -28.66 -13.25
N HIS A 311 6.01 -28.91 -12.57
CA HIS A 311 5.16 -30.06 -12.86
C HIS A 311 4.62 -30.01 -14.31
N PRO A 312 4.55 -31.14 -15.04
CA PRO A 312 3.94 -31.16 -16.38
C PRO A 312 2.50 -30.66 -16.35
N GLY A 313 2.18 -29.64 -17.16
CA GLY A 313 0.84 -29.03 -17.21
C GLY A 313 0.64 -27.82 -16.27
N THR A 314 1.68 -27.42 -15.54
CA THR A 314 1.73 -26.17 -14.77
C THR A 314 2.63 -25.15 -15.47
N GLN A 315 2.18 -23.89 -15.52
CA GLN A 315 3.00 -22.75 -15.89
C GLN A 315 3.34 -21.95 -14.64
N VAL A 316 4.55 -21.39 -14.61
CA VAL A 316 5.07 -20.52 -13.55
C VAL A 316 5.56 -19.23 -14.21
#